data_AF-A0A445G1B0-F1
#
_entry.id   AF-A0A445G1B0-F1
#
_cell.length_a   1.000
_cell.length_b   1.000
_cell.length_c   1.000
_cell.angle_alpha   90.00
_cell.angle_beta   90.00
_cell.angle_gamma   90.00
#
_symmetry.space_group_name_H-M   'P 1'
#
loop_
_entity.id
_entity.type
_entity.pdbx_description
1 polymer ?
#
loop_
_entity_poly.entity_id
_entity_poly.type
_entity_poly.pdbx_seq_one_letter_code
_entity_poly.pdbx_strand_id
1 'polypeptide(L)'
;MAKHEELPIPINNNLEPVYGGGSALEEAQLRFDNLKSKFVEIFGHHPQIFARSPGRVNLIGEHIDYEGYSVLPMAIRQDTIVAIRKNEAEKVLKIANVNGEKYSLCTYPADPLQEIDLKNHKWGHYFICG
;
A
#
# COMPACT_ATOMS: atom_id res chain seq x y z
N MET A 1 -19.93 -21.87 3.32
CA MET A 1 -19.21 -20.64 2.91
C MET A 1 -17.73 -20.93 3.02
N ALA A 2 -16.97 -20.81 1.93
CA ALA A 2 -15.54 -21.07 1.96
C ALA A 2 -14.85 -20.01 2.83
N LYS A 3 -14.10 -20.45 3.84
CA LYS A 3 -13.28 -19.58 4.69
C LYS A 3 -12.10 -19.06 3.88
N HIS A 4 -12.32 -17.98 3.12
CA HIS A 4 -11.23 -17.26 2.45
C HIS A 4 -10.24 -16.61 3.44
N GLU A 5 -10.58 -16.56 4.73
CA GLU A 5 -9.80 -15.94 5.81
C GLU A 5 -8.51 -16.70 6.18
N GLU A 6 -8.28 -17.91 5.66
CA GLU A 6 -7.11 -18.75 6.02
C GLU A 6 -6.01 -18.81 4.95
N LEU A 7 -6.16 -18.10 3.82
CA LEU A 7 -5.12 -18.12 2.77
C LEU A 7 -3.95 -17.19 3.15
N PRO A 8 -2.69 -17.66 3.08
CA PRO A 8 -1.54 -16.84 3.42
C PRO A 8 -1.37 -15.69 2.41
N ILE A 9 -0.83 -14.56 2.87
CA ILE A 9 -0.49 -13.44 2.00
C ILE A 9 0.56 -13.92 0.97
N PRO A 10 0.30 -13.81 -0.34
CA PRO A 10 1.25 -14.26 -1.35
C PRO A 10 2.56 -13.45 -1.30
N ILE A 11 3.68 -14.16 -1.21
CA ILE A 11 5.03 -13.56 -1.25
C ILE A 11 5.66 -13.93 -2.59
N ASN A 12 6.08 -12.90 -3.34
CA ASN A 12 6.69 -13.07 -4.65
C ASN A 12 8.08 -12.42 -4.66
N ASN A 13 9.04 -13.06 -5.33
CA ASN A 13 10.39 -12.55 -5.51
C ASN A 13 10.57 -11.77 -6.82
N ASN A 14 9.54 -11.75 -7.68
CA ASN A 14 9.51 -11.03 -8.94
C ASN A 14 8.07 -10.59 -9.27
N LEU A 15 7.92 -9.76 -10.30
CA LEU A 15 6.65 -9.10 -10.62
C LEU A 15 5.72 -9.93 -11.53
N GLU A 16 6.24 -10.93 -12.23
CA GLU A 16 5.51 -11.70 -13.24
C GLU A 16 4.25 -12.43 -12.69
N PRO A 17 4.27 -13.09 -11.51
CA PRO A 17 3.08 -13.71 -10.92
C PRO A 17 1.96 -12.72 -10.58
N VAL A 18 2.30 -11.43 -10.45
CA VAL A 18 1.35 -10.38 -10.05
C VAL A 18 0.83 -9.61 -11.25
N TYR A 19 1.70 -9.31 -12.22
CA TYR A 19 1.40 -8.45 -13.36
C TYR A 19 1.32 -9.19 -14.70
N GLY A 20 1.66 -10.48 -14.73
CA GLY A 20 1.76 -11.28 -15.96
C GLY A 20 3.02 -10.92 -16.76
N GLY A 21 2.95 -11.13 -18.08
CA GLY A 21 4.02 -10.79 -19.02
C GLY A 21 3.69 -9.61 -19.95
N GLY A 22 4.62 -9.31 -20.86
CA GLY A 22 4.44 -8.25 -21.86
C GLY A 22 4.46 -6.84 -21.28
N SER A 23 3.71 -5.93 -21.89
CA SER A 23 3.75 -4.50 -21.56
C SER A 23 3.34 -4.16 -20.12
N ALA A 24 2.46 -4.97 -19.52
CA ALA A 24 2.04 -4.76 -18.12
C ALA A 24 3.18 -4.99 -17.13
N LEU A 25 4.04 -5.99 -17.40
CA LEU A 25 5.22 -6.28 -16.61
C LEU A 25 6.27 -5.17 -16.73
N GLU A 26 6.49 -4.68 -17.95
CA GLU A 26 7.42 -3.58 -18.22
C GLU A 26 6.98 -2.29 -17.50
N GLU A 27 5.69 -1.94 -17.57
CA GLU A 27 5.14 -0.81 -16.83
C GLU A 27 5.31 -0.98 -15.32
N ALA A 28 5.02 -2.16 -14.78
CA ALA A 28 5.22 -2.44 -13.37
C ALA A 28 6.70 -2.31 -12.96
N GLN A 29 7.63 -2.85 -13.75
CA GLN A 29 9.07 -2.76 -13.49
C GLN A 29 9.52 -1.29 -13.38
N LEU A 30 9.11 -0.44 -14.33
CA LEU A 30 9.41 1.00 -14.30
C LEU A 30 8.87 1.69 -13.04
N ARG A 31 7.66 1.32 -12.59
CA ARG A 31 7.05 1.87 -11.37
C ARG A 31 7.83 1.47 -10.11
N PHE A 32 8.23 0.21 -10.00
CA PHE A 32 9.03 -0.28 -8.87
C PHE A 32 10.44 0.32 -8.86
N ASP A 33 11.07 0.50 -10.01
CA ASP A 33 12.40 1.13 -10.12
C ASP A 33 12.37 2.61 -9.76
N ASN A 34 11.33 3.33 -10.19
CA ASN A 34 11.10 4.73 -9.78
C ASN A 34 10.88 4.83 -8.26
N LEU A 35 10.03 3.95 -7.70
CA LEU A 35 9.78 3.90 -6.27
C LEU A 35 11.06 3.60 -5.47
N LYS A 36 11.88 2.64 -5.93
CA LYS A 36 13.17 2.31 -5.32
C LYS A 36 14.14 3.50 -5.36
N SER A 37 14.21 4.19 -6.48
CA SER A 37 15.06 5.38 -6.66
C SER A 37 14.64 6.51 -5.72
N LYS A 38 13.34 6.81 -5.66
CA LYS A 38 12.79 7.83 -4.74
C LYS A 38 12.96 7.46 -3.27
N PHE A 39 12.84 6.19 -2.93
CA PHE A 39 13.08 5.72 -1.57
C PHE A 39 14.53 5.97 -1.13
N VAL A 40 15.50 5.67 -1.99
CA VAL A 40 16.92 5.94 -1.71
C VAL A 40 17.20 7.45 -1.63
N GLU A 41 16.61 8.25 -2.51
CA GLU A 41 16.74 9.72 -2.50
C GLU A 41 16.26 10.33 -1.18
N ILE A 42 15.12 9.88 -0.66
CA ILE A 42 14.49 10.45 0.54
C ILE A 42 15.08 9.89 1.83
N PHE A 43 15.37 8.59 1.88
CA PHE A 43 15.77 7.89 3.12
C PHE A 43 17.23 7.46 3.16
N GLY A 44 18.00 7.62 2.08
CA GLY A 44 19.43 7.28 2.02
C GLY A 44 19.76 5.78 2.04
N HIS A 45 18.75 4.92 1.99
CA HIS A 45 18.90 3.46 2.08
C HIS A 45 18.00 2.75 1.08
N HIS A 46 18.36 1.52 0.69
CA HIS A 46 17.49 0.70 -0.15
C HIS A 46 16.31 0.11 0.64
N PRO A 47 15.12 -0.06 0.04
CA PRO A 47 14.02 -0.79 0.68
C PRO A 47 14.38 -2.26 0.87
N GLN A 48 13.80 -2.90 1.89
CA GLN A 48 13.96 -4.32 2.19
C GLN A 48 12.85 -5.16 1.56
N ILE A 49 11.61 -4.66 1.58
CA ILE A 49 10.44 -5.34 1.02
C ILE A 49 9.53 -4.33 0.32
N PHE A 50 8.65 -4.85 -0.53
CA PHE A 50 7.56 -4.10 -1.12
C PHE A 50 6.23 -4.75 -0.72
N ALA A 51 5.26 -3.95 -0.34
CA ALA A 51 3.86 -4.36 -0.16
C ALA A 51 3.02 -3.73 -1.26
N ARG A 52 2.04 -4.48 -1.78
CA ARG A 52 1.18 -4.03 -2.87
C ARG A 52 -0.27 -4.41 -2.60
N SER A 53 -1.17 -3.44 -2.76
CA SER A 53 -2.61 -3.67 -2.63
C SER A 53 -3.36 -3.00 -3.80
N PRO A 54 -4.15 -3.76 -4.59
CA PRO A 54 -4.94 -3.19 -5.68
C PRO A 54 -6.13 -2.39 -5.17
N GLY A 55 -6.50 -1.37 -5.93
CA GLY A 55 -7.83 -0.79 -5.80
C GLY A 55 -8.91 -1.76 -6.30
N ARG A 56 -10.16 -1.32 -6.22
CA ARG A 56 -11.31 -2.11 -6.67
C ARG A 56 -12.39 -1.26 -7.29
N VAL A 57 -13.14 -1.87 -8.19
CA VAL A 57 -14.46 -1.42 -8.61
C VAL A 57 -15.50 -2.37 -8.03
N ASN A 58 -16.69 -1.87 -7.77
CA ASN A 58 -17.81 -2.70 -7.39
C ASN A 58 -18.77 -2.80 -8.57
N LEU A 59 -19.13 -4.02 -8.96
CA LEU A 59 -19.99 -4.25 -10.14
C LEU A 59 -21.47 -4.11 -9.76
N ILE A 60 -21.84 -4.60 -8.56
CA ILE A 60 -23.18 -4.50 -7.99
C ILE A 60 -23.14 -4.67 -6.47
N GLY A 61 -24.09 -4.02 -5.78
CA GLY A 61 -24.21 -4.05 -4.33
C GLY A 61 -23.55 -2.84 -3.66
N GLU A 62 -23.85 -1.63 -4.13
CA GLU A 62 -23.45 -0.41 -3.43
C GLU A 62 -24.26 -0.23 -2.14
N HIS A 63 -23.62 0.28 -1.09
CA HIS A 63 -24.28 0.68 0.17
C HIS A 63 -25.02 -0.44 0.93
N ILE A 64 -24.67 -1.70 0.70
CA ILE A 64 -25.30 -2.85 1.38
C ILE A 64 -24.30 -3.72 2.15
N ASP A 65 -23.00 -3.47 1.98
CA ASP A 65 -21.90 -4.19 2.62
C ASP A 65 -21.89 -3.96 4.14
N TYR A 66 -22.08 -2.72 4.58
CA TYR A 66 -22.18 -2.39 6.01
C TYR A 66 -23.48 -2.90 6.67
N GLU A 67 -24.46 -3.33 5.89
CA GLU A 67 -25.69 -4.00 6.37
C GLU A 67 -25.55 -5.54 6.39
N GLY A 68 -24.36 -6.07 6.02
CA GLY A 68 -24.07 -7.51 6.05
C GLY A 68 -24.53 -8.28 4.81
N TYR A 69 -24.99 -7.62 3.75
CA TYR A 69 -25.32 -8.29 2.50
C TYR A 69 -24.08 -8.55 1.63
N SER A 70 -24.18 -9.56 0.76
CA SER A 70 -23.12 -9.87 -0.19
C SER A 70 -23.01 -8.83 -1.31
N VAL A 71 -21.78 -8.59 -1.77
CA VAL A 71 -21.44 -7.66 -2.85
C VAL A 71 -20.60 -8.37 -3.92
N LEU A 72 -20.50 -7.79 -5.13
CA LEU A 72 -19.70 -8.36 -6.22
C LEU A 72 -18.62 -7.38 -6.73
N PRO A 73 -17.52 -7.22 -5.98
CA PRO A 73 -16.41 -6.37 -6.39
C PRO A 73 -15.38 -7.11 -7.25
N MET A 74 -14.54 -6.34 -7.92
CA MET A 74 -13.39 -6.82 -8.67
C MET A 74 -12.18 -5.91 -8.43
N ALA A 75 -11.02 -6.51 -8.17
CA ALA A 75 -9.76 -5.79 -8.12
C ALA A 75 -9.43 -5.20 -9.50
N ILE A 76 -8.87 -3.99 -9.52
CA ILE A 76 -8.42 -3.33 -10.75
C ILE A 76 -6.90 -3.32 -10.86
N ARG A 77 -6.41 -2.90 -12.02
CA ARG A 77 -4.97 -2.81 -12.32
C ARG A 77 -4.27 -1.76 -11.45
N GLN A 78 -4.93 -0.64 -11.16
CA GLN A 78 -4.41 0.43 -10.32
C GLN A 78 -4.24 -0.07 -8.90
N ASP A 79 -3.08 0.20 -8.32
CA ASP A 79 -2.68 -0.28 -7.01
C ASP A 79 -1.85 0.76 -6.25
N THR A 80 -1.74 0.53 -4.95
CA THR A 80 -0.79 1.22 -4.07
C THR A 80 0.35 0.27 -3.78
N ILE A 81 1.59 0.75 -4.02
CA ILE A 81 2.82 0.02 -3.76
C ILE A 81 3.59 0.80 -2.70
N VAL A 82 4.01 0.12 -1.64
CA VAL A 82 4.80 0.69 -0.54
C VAL A 82 6.14 -0.01 -0.50
N ALA A 83 7.21 0.76 -0.54
CA ALA A 83 8.57 0.29 -0.27
C ALA A 83 8.89 0.48 1.21
N ILE A 84 9.37 -0.58 1.87
CA ILE A 84 9.48 -0.62 3.34
C ILE A 84 10.89 -1.02 3.73
N ARG A 85 11.42 -0.35 4.75
CA ARG A 85 12.65 -0.73 5.46
C ARG A 85 12.42 -0.54 6.95
N LYS A 86 12.77 -1.55 7.75
CA LYS A 86 12.79 -1.40 9.20
C LYS A 86 13.99 -0.54 9.63
N ASN A 87 13.73 0.47 10.46
CA ASN A 87 14.75 1.23 11.16
C ASN A 87 14.84 0.72 12.60
N GLU A 88 16.02 0.29 13.05
CA GLU A 88 16.23 -0.20 14.42
C GLU A 88 16.62 0.93 15.40
N ALA A 89 16.97 2.12 14.90
CA ALA A 89 17.53 3.19 15.73
C ALA A 89 16.45 4.06 16.41
N GLU A 90 15.32 4.28 15.75
CA GLU A 90 14.27 5.20 16.22
C GLU A 90 12.91 4.51 16.21
N LYS A 91 12.09 4.74 17.26
CA LYS A 91 10.68 4.29 17.30
C LYS A 91 9.76 5.27 16.59
N VAL A 92 10.10 5.62 15.36
CA VAL A 92 9.30 6.51 14.51
C VAL A 92 9.08 5.91 13.15
N LEU A 93 7.91 6.19 12.59
CA LEU A 93 7.51 5.85 11.26
C LEU A 93 7.63 7.11 10.39
N LYS A 94 8.49 7.07 9.37
CA LYS A 94 8.64 8.15 8.38
C LYS A 94 8.03 7.68 7.06
N ILE A 95 7.04 8.41 6.56
CA ILE A 95 6.24 8.03 5.40
C ILE A 95 6.36 9.13 4.35
N ALA A 96 6.80 8.75 3.16
CA ALA A 96 6.91 9.64 2.01
C ALA A 96 6.03 9.14 0.87
N ASN A 97 5.62 10.06 0.01
CA ASN A 97 4.90 9.75 -1.22
C ASN A 97 5.77 10.09 -2.44
N VAL A 98 5.66 9.32 -3.51
CA VAL A 98 6.35 9.63 -4.78
C VAL A 98 5.88 10.96 -5.39
N ASN A 99 4.66 11.39 -5.08
CA ASN A 99 4.16 12.73 -5.41
C ASN A 99 4.26 13.65 -4.17
N GLY A 100 5.47 14.11 -3.89
CA GLY A 100 5.78 14.94 -2.71
C GLY A 100 5.16 16.34 -2.72
N GLU A 101 4.85 16.89 -3.90
CA GLU A 101 4.18 18.19 -4.04
C GLU A 101 2.74 18.14 -3.53
N LYS A 102 2.05 17.02 -3.79
CA LYS A 102 0.66 16.81 -3.36
C LYS A 102 0.56 16.20 -1.96
N TYR A 103 1.48 15.30 -1.61
CA TYR A 103 1.43 14.54 -0.37
C TYR A 103 2.74 14.72 0.40
N SER A 104 2.71 15.61 1.40
CA SER A 104 3.88 15.94 2.21
C SER A 104 4.38 14.76 3.03
N LEU A 105 5.69 14.75 3.31
CA LEU A 105 6.33 13.80 4.22
C LEU A 105 5.63 13.82 5.59
N CYS A 106 5.30 12.64 6.09
CA CYS A 106 4.66 12.46 7.38
C CYS A 106 5.61 11.71 8.33
N THR A 107 5.59 12.07 9.61
CA THR A 107 6.32 11.35 10.67
C THR A 107 5.36 11.09 11.83
N TYR A 108 5.30 9.84 12.26
CA TYR A 108 4.43 9.38 13.34
C TYR A 108 5.22 8.51 14.34
N PRO A 109 4.76 8.38 15.60
CA PRO A 109 5.27 7.36 16.51
C PRO A 109 5.08 5.95 15.92
N ALA A 110 6.05 5.07 16.14
CA ALA A 110 5.88 3.64 15.87
C ALA A 110 5.13 2.98 17.04
N ASP A 111 3.88 3.42 17.27
CA ASP A 111 2.99 2.96 18.33
C ASP A 111 1.64 2.54 17.74
N PRO A 112 1.22 1.27 17.87
CA PRO A 112 -0.07 0.80 17.38
C PRO A 112 -1.27 1.36 18.16
N LEU A 113 -1.05 1.94 19.35
CA LEU A 113 -2.11 2.51 20.19
C LEU A 113 -2.19 4.05 20.07
N GLN A 114 -1.49 4.64 19.12
CA GLN A 114 -1.51 6.10 18.94
C GLN A 114 -2.91 6.60 18.58
N GLU A 115 -3.30 7.74 19.16
CA GLU A 115 -4.54 8.41 18.77
C GLU A 115 -4.41 9.05 17.39
N ILE A 116 -5.49 8.98 16.61
CA ILE A 116 -5.56 9.56 15.25
C ILE A 116 -6.52 10.75 15.29
N ASP A 117 -6.07 11.90 14.76
CA ASP A 117 -6.94 13.07 14.60
C ASP A 117 -7.99 12.82 13.50
N LEU A 118 -9.23 12.57 13.94
CA LEU A 118 -10.40 12.32 13.10
C LEU A 118 -11.06 13.62 12.58
N LYS A 119 -10.61 14.80 13.02
CA LYS A 119 -11.15 16.09 12.56
C LYS A 119 -10.32 16.65 11.41
N ASN A 120 -9.00 16.54 11.50
CA ASN A 120 -8.08 17.03 10.46
C ASN A 120 -7.43 15.85 9.72
N HIS A 121 -8.17 15.28 8.77
CA HIS A 121 -7.71 14.13 8.00
C HIS A 121 -6.49 14.47 7.14
N LYS A 122 -5.42 13.68 7.31
CA LYS A 122 -4.22 13.72 6.46
C LYS A 122 -4.05 12.39 5.75
N TRP A 123 -3.41 12.40 4.59
CA TRP A 123 -3.18 11.18 3.80
C TRP A 123 -2.39 10.11 4.58
N GLY A 124 -1.46 10.53 5.45
CA GLY A 124 -0.70 9.63 6.32
C GLY A 124 -1.55 8.89 7.35
N HIS A 125 -2.76 9.39 7.69
CA HIS A 125 -3.66 8.71 8.63
C HIS A 125 -4.14 7.36 8.07
N TYR A 126 -4.35 7.25 6.75
CA TYR A 126 -4.70 5.97 6.12
C TYR A 126 -3.63 4.90 6.31
N PHE A 127 -2.36 5.30 6.40
CA PHE A 127 -1.26 4.37 6.62
C PHE A 127 -1.24 3.84 8.05
N ILE A 128 -1.45 4.70 9.05
CA ILE A 128 -1.42 4.31 10.47
C ILE A 128 -2.71 3.65 10.97
N CYS A 129 -3.79 3.67 10.18
CA CYS A 129 -5.02 2.90 10.45
C CYS A 129 -4.93 1.42 10.06
N GLY A 130 -3.98 1.04 9.19
CA GLY A 130 -3.80 -0.33 8.70
C GLY A 130 -2.91 -1.15 9.60
#